data_AF-A0A2D3C4N2-F1
#
_entry.id   AF-A0A2D3C4N2-F1
#
_cell.length_a   1.000
_cell.length_b   1.000
_cell.length_c   1.000
_cell.angle_alpha   90.00
_cell.angle_beta   90.00
_cell.angle_gamma   90.00
#
_symmetry.space_group_name_H-M   'P 1'
#
loop_
_entity.id
_entity.type
_entity.pdbx_description
1 polymer ?
#
loop_
_entity_poly.entity_id
_entity_poly.type
_entity_poly.pdbx_seq_one_letter_code
_entity_poly.pdbx_strand_id
1 'polypeptide(L)'
;MENHCLEMMEETSLKEENILERYDLQKTILSSWDLFKNEIELPDSFLIGEEIKPHEATNDSIDLLAYEPNESSLIVIELKRSKNKLQLLQSLSYAAMVNTWNSEKVIANIQSECNSDSTELIDLLKDMEINPNIKIVLIAEYYDPEVIITADWLSNNYSVDITAFSISIFRLDHQKFVALKQVYPLKELKDAYEIRGSQTIKNKVTSEIEWKDLLPKFEYSFAEEAIAICKKYSPGEPKRRRFSNIRSNYDGFTWISVNFRHKYITAYIKGDYEGAQEHLKSKFTDLIEINTWRDGLSFRVYTDQQYRELFDWLDLK
;
A
#
# COMPACT_ATOMS: atom_id res chain seq x y z
N MET A 1 37.82 -14.45 -3.57
CA MET A 1 36.75 -15.42 -3.82
C MET A 1 35.87 -15.38 -2.59
N GLU A 2 34.71 -14.74 -2.69
CA GLU A 2 33.68 -14.89 -1.65
C GLU A 2 33.17 -16.33 -1.74
N ASN A 3 33.28 -17.06 -0.63
CA ASN A 3 32.72 -18.41 -0.56
C ASN A 3 31.21 -18.26 -0.38
N HIS A 4 30.45 -18.50 -1.45
CA HIS A 4 29.00 -18.67 -1.34
C HIS A 4 28.71 -20.09 -0.85
N CYS A 5 28.03 -20.21 0.30
CA CYS A 5 27.56 -21.48 0.84
C CYS A 5 26.06 -21.41 1.08
N LEU A 6 25.37 -22.54 0.92
CA LEU A 6 23.94 -22.65 1.20
C LEU A 6 23.75 -23.12 2.63
N GLU A 7 22.94 -22.40 3.39
CA GLU A 7 22.55 -22.77 4.75
C GLU A 7 21.05 -23.10 4.79
N MET A 8 20.70 -24.14 5.55
CA MET A 8 19.31 -24.51 5.76
C MET A 8 18.74 -23.62 6.86
N MET A 9 17.67 -22.88 6.54
CA MET A 9 16.87 -22.20 7.55
C MET A 9 15.79 -23.15 8.06
N GLU A 10 15.60 -23.20 9.38
CA GLU A 10 14.57 -24.03 9.99
C GLU A 10 13.23 -23.30 9.92
N GLU A 11 12.27 -23.86 9.17
CA GLU A 11 10.90 -23.39 9.15
C GLU A 11 10.15 -23.83 10.42
N THR A 12 9.40 -22.91 11.00
CA THR A 12 8.57 -23.12 12.19
C THR A 12 7.24 -22.38 12.05
N SER A 13 6.44 -22.36 13.11
CA SER A 13 5.13 -21.70 13.15
C SER A 13 5.07 -20.63 14.24
N LEU A 14 4.16 -19.67 14.08
CA LEU A 14 3.81 -18.68 15.10
C LEU A 14 3.45 -19.37 16.43
N LYS A 15 2.76 -20.53 16.37
CA LYS A 15 2.40 -21.30 17.56
C LYS A 15 3.59 -21.92 18.26
N GLU A 16 4.50 -22.56 17.53
CA GLU A 16 5.71 -23.18 18.11
C GLU A 16 6.63 -22.13 18.72
N GLU A 17 6.72 -20.96 18.08
CA GLU A 17 7.52 -19.83 18.54
C GLU A 17 6.85 -18.98 19.64
N ASN A 18 5.66 -19.39 20.10
CA ASN A 18 4.82 -18.67 21.07
C ASN A 18 4.53 -17.21 20.69
N ILE A 19 4.48 -16.92 19.39
CA ILE A 19 4.13 -15.60 18.86
C ILE A 19 2.61 -15.48 18.86
N LEU A 20 2.09 -14.60 19.71
CA LEU A 20 0.67 -14.30 19.82
C LEU A 20 0.25 -13.30 18.73
N GLU A 21 -0.95 -13.52 18.17
CA GLU A 21 -1.53 -12.72 17.08
C GLU A 21 -1.54 -11.22 17.42
N ARG A 22 -2.24 -10.85 18.49
CA ARG A 22 -2.41 -9.46 18.92
C ARG A 22 -1.18 -8.87 19.61
N TYR A 23 -0.48 -9.67 20.43
CA TYR A 23 0.55 -9.14 21.32
C TYR A 23 1.95 -9.11 20.69
N ASP A 24 2.21 -9.96 19.70
CA ASP A 24 3.54 -10.09 19.09
C ASP A 24 3.50 -9.80 17.59
N LEU A 25 2.70 -10.55 16.81
CA LEU A 25 2.65 -10.41 15.34
C LEU A 25 2.15 -9.02 14.94
N GLN A 26 0.98 -8.61 15.44
CA GLN A 26 0.40 -7.31 15.15
C GLN A 26 1.33 -6.17 15.59
N LYS A 27 1.94 -6.27 16.79
CA LYS A 27 2.91 -5.27 17.28
C LYS A 27 4.16 -5.17 16.41
N THR A 28 4.63 -6.29 15.87
CA THR A 28 5.75 -6.31 14.92
C THR A 28 5.40 -5.65 13.59
N ILE A 29 4.18 -5.89 13.10
CA ILE A 29 3.66 -5.22 11.89
C ILE A 29 3.58 -3.71 12.12
N LEU A 30 3.06 -3.27 13.27
CA LEU A 30 2.92 -1.86 13.60
C LEU A 30 4.26 -1.14 13.70
N SER A 31 5.25 -1.76 14.36
CA SER A 31 6.60 -1.18 14.46
C SER A 31 7.36 -1.16 13.13
N SER A 32 6.90 -1.95 12.16
CA SER A 32 7.53 -2.12 10.85
C SER A 32 6.56 -1.83 9.69
N TRP A 33 5.59 -0.93 9.90
CA TRP A 33 4.49 -0.70 8.96
C TRP A 33 4.96 -0.36 7.55
N ASP A 34 6.00 0.47 7.43
CA ASP A 34 6.57 0.85 6.13
C ASP A 34 7.12 -0.36 5.35
N LEU A 35 7.75 -1.31 6.04
CA LEU A 35 8.24 -2.55 5.42
C LEU A 35 7.06 -3.46 5.08
N PHE A 36 6.14 -3.66 6.04
CA PHE A 36 5.00 -4.56 5.88
C PHE A 36 4.10 -4.14 4.71
N LYS A 37 3.77 -2.86 4.59
CA LYS A 37 2.89 -2.36 3.51
C LYS A 37 3.52 -2.56 2.12
N ASN A 38 4.85 -2.56 2.00
CA ASN A 38 5.53 -2.87 0.76
C ASN A 38 5.42 -4.36 0.42
N GLU A 39 5.64 -5.24 1.42
CA GLU A 39 5.53 -6.71 1.25
C GLU A 39 4.11 -7.15 0.82
N ILE A 40 3.08 -6.44 1.26
CA ILE A 40 1.68 -6.70 0.85
C ILE A 40 1.24 -5.89 -0.37
N GLU A 41 2.17 -5.29 -1.11
CA GLU A 41 1.93 -4.53 -2.35
C GLU A 41 1.00 -3.31 -2.19
N LEU A 42 1.05 -2.64 -1.02
CA LEU A 42 0.30 -1.43 -0.67
C LEU A 42 1.23 -0.27 -0.19
N PRO A 43 2.24 0.14 -0.98
CA PRO A 43 3.31 1.07 -0.54
C PRO A 43 2.82 2.48 -0.16
N ASP A 44 1.68 2.92 -0.68
CA ASP A 44 1.08 4.22 -0.40
C ASP A 44 0.12 4.21 0.79
N SER A 45 -0.12 3.05 1.41
CA SER A 45 -1.12 2.94 2.46
C SER A 45 -0.66 3.58 3.76
N PHE A 46 -1.60 4.29 4.40
CA PHE A 46 -1.43 4.90 5.71
C PHE A 46 -2.21 4.09 6.73
N LEU A 47 -1.57 3.71 7.83
CA LEU A 47 -2.26 3.05 8.93
C LEU A 47 -3.22 4.04 9.62
N ILE A 48 -4.48 3.65 9.78
CA ILE A 48 -5.44 4.40 10.61
C ILE A 48 -5.26 3.99 12.08
N GLY A 49 -5.19 2.69 12.34
CA GLY A 49 -4.93 2.19 13.69
C GLY A 49 -5.09 0.68 13.78
N GLU A 50 -4.90 0.18 14.99
CA GLU A 50 -5.13 -1.21 15.37
C GLU A 50 -6.36 -1.35 16.27
N GLU A 51 -6.93 -2.55 16.31
CA GLU A 51 -8.06 -2.89 17.18
C GLU A 51 -9.26 -1.92 17.03
N ILE A 52 -9.51 -1.48 15.79
CA ILE A 52 -10.53 -0.48 15.50
C ILE A 52 -11.92 -1.09 15.60
N LYS A 53 -12.78 -0.55 16.46
CA LYS A 53 -14.18 -0.95 16.54
C LYS A 53 -14.94 -0.47 15.29
N PRO A 54 -15.40 -1.35 14.39
CA PRO A 54 -15.99 -0.93 13.11
C PRO A 54 -17.41 -0.39 13.25
N HIS A 55 -18.16 -0.87 14.26
CA HIS A 55 -19.54 -0.47 14.51
C HIS A 55 -19.93 -0.73 15.97
N GLU A 56 -20.85 0.07 16.53
CA GLU A 56 -21.26 -0.06 17.93
C GLU A 56 -21.99 -1.38 18.26
N ALA A 57 -22.59 -2.00 17.25
CA ALA A 57 -23.33 -3.26 17.39
C ALA A 57 -22.45 -4.51 17.48
N THR A 58 -21.12 -4.38 17.33
CA THR A 58 -20.18 -5.48 17.56
C THR A 58 -19.27 -5.16 18.74
N ASN A 59 -18.84 -6.20 19.46
CA ASN A 59 -17.81 -6.09 20.49
C ASN A 59 -16.42 -6.40 19.96
N ASP A 60 -16.33 -6.88 18.73
CA ASP A 60 -15.06 -7.22 18.09
C ASP A 60 -14.46 -5.98 17.38
N SER A 61 -13.17 -6.10 17.11
CA SER A 61 -12.33 -5.07 16.50
C SER A 61 -11.68 -5.58 15.22
N ILE A 62 -11.41 -4.66 14.30
CA ILE A 62 -10.53 -4.91 13.15
C ILE A 62 -9.10 -4.93 13.67
N ASP A 63 -8.33 -5.96 13.32
CA ASP A 63 -6.93 -6.06 13.74
C ASP A 63 -6.12 -4.82 13.29
N LEU A 64 -6.12 -4.50 11.99
CA LEU A 64 -5.56 -3.25 11.45
C LEU A 64 -6.48 -2.63 10.40
N LEU A 65 -6.69 -1.31 10.48
CA LEU A 65 -7.38 -0.53 9.47
C LEU A 65 -6.38 0.44 8.82
N ALA A 66 -6.36 0.50 7.50
CA ALA A 66 -5.51 1.43 6.74
C ALA A 66 -6.29 2.16 5.65
N TYR A 67 -5.67 3.17 5.05
CA TYR A 67 -6.22 4.01 3.98
C TYR A 67 -5.27 4.02 2.79
N GLU A 68 -5.82 3.81 1.59
CA GLU A 68 -5.10 3.90 0.33
C GLU A 68 -5.51 5.19 -0.42
N PRO A 69 -4.61 6.18 -0.58
CA PRO A 69 -4.96 7.49 -1.10
C PRO A 69 -5.26 7.53 -2.59
N ASN A 70 -4.76 6.59 -3.41
CA ASN A 70 -4.93 6.61 -4.85
C ASN A 70 -6.37 6.33 -5.28
N GLU A 71 -7.04 5.40 -4.60
CA GLU A 71 -8.44 5.07 -4.82
C GLU A 71 -9.37 5.62 -3.73
N SER A 72 -8.79 6.19 -2.67
CA SER A 72 -9.50 6.70 -1.51
C SER A 72 -10.28 5.61 -0.76
N SER A 73 -9.73 4.40 -0.76
CA SER A 73 -10.33 3.19 -0.17
C SER A 73 -9.78 2.92 1.23
N LEU A 74 -10.64 2.42 2.11
CA LEU A 74 -10.19 1.78 3.35
C LEU A 74 -9.69 0.37 3.06
N ILE A 75 -8.76 -0.10 3.88
CA ILE A 75 -8.16 -1.43 3.82
C ILE A 75 -8.38 -2.10 5.18
N VAL A 76 -9.19 -3.14 5.21
CA VAL A 76 -9.37 -4.03 6.37
C VAL A 76 -8.31 -5.11 6.30
N ILE A 77 -7.43 -5.18 7.30
CA ILE A 77 -6.39 -6.20 7.39
C ILE A 77 -6.69 -7.07 8.61
N GLU A 78 -6.88 -8.36 8.38
CA GLU A 78 -7.22 -9.33 9.42
C GLU A 78 -6.11 -10.39 9.52
N LEU A 79 -5.60 -10.61 10.72
CA LEU A 79 -4.49 -11.50 11.04
C LEU A 79 -5.02 -12.78 11.66
N LYS A 80 -4.44 -13.93 11.31
CA LYS A 80 -4.65 -15.18 12.04
C LYS A 80 -3.34 -15.91 12.28
N ARG A 81 -3.07 -16.30 13.52
CA ARG A 81 -1.86 -17.09 13.87
C ARG A 81 -1.81 -18.51 13.28
N SER A 82 -2.84 -18.92 12.55
CA SER A 82 -3.02 -20.23 11.95
C SER A 82 -4.23 -20.16 11.00
N LYS A 83 -4.63 -21.27 10.38
CA LYS A 83 -5.85 -21.29 9.56
C LYS A 83 -7.11 -21.09 10.41
N ASN A 84 -8.01 -20.24 9.92
CA ASN A 84 -9.33 -20.04 10.48
C ASN A 84 -10.34 -19.71 9.37
N LYS A 85 -11.28 -20.63 9.11
CA LYS A 85 -12.34 -20.44 8.10
C LYS A 85 -13.21 -19.19 8.30
N LEU A 86 -13.33 -18.70 9.53
CA LEU A 86 -14.14 -17.53 9.84
C LEU A 86 -13.44 -16.20 9.52
N GLN A 87 -12.12 -16.22 9.25
CA GLN A 87 -11.34 -15.02 8.96
C GLN A 87 -11.97 -14.21 7.82
N LEU A 88 -12.33 -14.86 6.71
CA LEU A 88 -12.95 -14.18 5.57
C LEU A 88 -14.32 -13.58 5.93
N LEU A 89 -15.16 -14.32 6.67
CA LEU A 89 -16.46 -13.80 7.11
C LEU A 89 -16.29 -12.59 8.03
N GLN A 90 -15.31 -12.65 8.93
CA GLN A 90 -14.98 -11.56 9.86
C GLN A 90 -14.54 -10.31 9.08
N SER A 91 -13.58 -10.44 8.15
CA SER A 91 -13.12 -9.32 7.32
C SER A 91 -14.21 -8.74 6.43
N LEU A 92 -15.08 -9.57 5.83
CA LEU A 92 -16.24 -9.11 5.04
C LEU A 92 -17.24 -8.34 5.92
N SER A 93 -17.49 -8.82 7.13
CA SER A 93 -18.38 -8.15 8.08
C SER A 93 -17.83 -6.77 8.47
N TYR A 94 -16.54 -6.68 8.72
CA TYR A 94 -15.87 -5.41 9.01
C TYR A 94 -15.86 -4.47 7.82
N ALA A 95 -15.55 -4.96 6.62
CA ALA A 95 -15.62 -4.18 5.39
C ALA A 95 -17.02 -3.59 5.19
N ALA A 96 -18.08 -4.39 5.37
CA ALA A 96 -19.46 -3.92 5.28
C ALA A 96 -19.80 -2.83 6.32
N MET A 97 -19.26 -2.95 7.53
CA MET A 97 -19.47 -1.95 8.58
C MET A 97 -18.76 -0.61 8.27
N VAL A 98 -17.48 -0.66 7.88
CA VAL A 98 -16.70 0.55 7.60
C VAL A 98 -17.03 1.20 6.26
N ASN A 99 -17.68 0.49 5.32
CA ASN A 99 -18.21 1.05 4.08
C ASN A 99 -19.19 2.23 4.32
N THR A 100 -19.80 2.30 5.50
CA THR A 100 -20.71 3.40 5.88
C THR A 100 -19.99 4.64 6.42
N TRP A 101 -18.66 4.58 6.60
CA TRP A 101 -17.89 5.66 7.21
C TRP A 101 -17.63 6.79 6.22
N ASN A 102 -17.81 8.02 6.68
CA ASN A 102 -17.34 9.22 5.99
C ASN A 102 -15.91 9.58 6.45
N SER A 103 -15.28 10.54 5.78
CA SER A 103 -13.92 10.98 6.11
C SER A 103 -13.78 11.49 7.55
N GLU A 104 -14.78 12.20 8.09
CA GLU A 104 -14.79 12.64 9.49
C GLU A 104 -14.69 11.46 10.46
N LYS A 105 -15.46 10.38 10.22
CA LYS A 105 -15.42 9.17 11.05
C LYS A 105 -14.08 8.44 10.93
N VAL A 106 -13.49 8.41 9.73
CA VAL A 106 -12.14 7.85 9.54
C VAL A 106 -11.11 8.67 10.32
N ILE A 107 -11.12 10.00 10.19
CA ILE A 107 -10.22 10.92 10.89
C ILE A 107 -10.33 10.75 12.41
N ALA A 108 -11.55 10.61 12.94
CA ALA A 108 -11.79 10.43 14.37
C ALA A 108 -11.25 9.09 14.93
N ASN A 109 -10.93 8.13 14.07
CA ASN A 109 -10.36 6.83 14.46
C ASN A 109 -8.85 6.74 14.20
N ILE A 110 -8.19 7.80 13.73
CA ILE A 110 -6.74 7.81 13.54
C ILE A 110 -6.04 7.75 14.89
N GLN A 111 -5.25 6.69 15.10
CA GLN A 111 -4.39 6.49 16.25
C GLN A 111 -2.99 7.03 15.93
N SER A 112 -2.75 8.29 16.30
CA SER A 112 -1.49 8.99 16.01
C SER A 112 -0.24 8.30 16.58
N GLU A 113 -0.39 7.52 17.65
CA GLU A 113 0.63 6.72 18.29
C GLU A 113 1.11 5.53 17.45
N CYS A 114 0.28 5.06 16.52
CA CYS A 114 0.59 3.95 15.61
C CYS A 114 1.03 4.43 14.22
N ASN A 115 0.82 5.72 13.89
CA ASN A 115 1.09 6.26 12.56
C ASN A 115 1.92 7.56 12.62
N SER A 116 3.20 7.43 12.24
CA SER A 116 4.16 8.55 12.20
C SER A 116 3.82 9.64 11.16
N ASP A 117 2.93 9.34 10.21
CA ASP A 117 2.45 10.26 9.17
C ASP A 117 0.95 10.60 9.37
N SER A 118 0.44 10.49 10.61
CA SER A 118 -0.97 10.77 10.94
C SER A 118 -1.43 12.18 10.53
N THR A 119 -0.56 13.18 10.61
CA THR A 119 -0.86 14.55 10.14
C THR A 119 -1.07 14.60 8.62
N GLU A 120 -0.26 13.86 7.86
CA GLU A 120 -0.45 13.74 6.42
C GLU A 120 -1.75 13.01 6.08
N LEU A 121 -2.03 11.90 6.77
CA LEU A 121 -3.27 11.14 6.59
C LEU A 121 -4.51 12.00 6.85
N ILE A 122 -4.54 12.76 7.95
CA ILE A 122 -5.63 13.70 8.26
C ILE A 122 -5.81 14.70 7.11
N ASP A 123 -4.70 15.25 6.62
CA ASP A 123 -4.72 16.23 5.54
C ASP A 123 -5.09 15.66 4.17
N LEU A 124 -4.86 14.36 3.93
CA LEU A 124 -5.35 13.64 2.76
C LEU A 124 -6.84 13.36 2.86
N LEU A 125 -7.36 13.10 4.05
CA LEU A 125 -8.78 12.73 4.26
C LEU A 125 -9.74 13.92 4.35
N LYS A 126 -9.26 15.11 4.73
CA LYS A 126 -10.08 16.32 4.80
C LYS A 126 -10.82 16.54 3.48
N ASP A 127 -12.15 16.65 3.56
CA ASP A 127 -13.04 16.87 2.41
C ASP A 127 -12.93 15.83 1.28
N MET A 128 -12.44 14.62 1.59
CA MET A 128 -12.46 13.48 0.70
C MET A 128 -13.73 12.65 0.89
N GLU A 129 -14.26 12.15 -0.22
CA GLU A 129 -15.23 11.06 -0.20
C GLU A 129 -14.47 9.73 -0.08
N ILE A 130 -14.89 8.91 0.87
CA ILE A 130 -14.35 7.56 1.03
C ILE A 130 -14.98 6.67 -0.05
N ASN A 131 -14.13 5.93 -0.74
CA ASN A 131 -14.56 4.99 -1.75
C ASN A 131 -15.32 3.83 -1.07
N PRO A 132 -16.55 3.50 -1.53
CA PRO A 132 -17.32 2.41 -0.96
C PRO A 132 -16.69 1.02 -1.19
N ASN A 133 -15.76 0.92 -2.15
CA ASN A 133 -15.00 -0.30 -2.35
C ASN A 133 -13.90 -0.41 -1.30
N ILE A 134 -14.16 -1.24 -0.29
CA ILE A 134 -13.23 -1.55 0.80
C ILE A 134 -12.33 -2.71 0.37
N LYS A 135 -11.03 -2.53 0.55
CA LYS A 135 -10.02 -3.55 0.29
C LYS A 135 -9.92 -4.48 1.50
N ILE A 136 -9.76 -5.77 1.26
CA ILE A 136 -9.60 -6.78 2.31
C ILE A 136 -8.25 -7.47 2.12
N VAL A 137 -7.43 -7.45 3.16
CA VAL A 137 -6.18 -8.19 3.22
C VAL A 137 -6.26 -9.22 4.32
N LEU A 138 -6.17 -10.49 3.95
CA LEU A 138 -6.09 -11.60 4.88
C LEU A 138 -4.62 -11.95 5.08
N ILE A 139 -4.21 -12.15 6.32
CA ILE A 139 -2.87 -12.63 6.67
C ILE A 139 -3.02 -13.83 7.59
N ALA A 140 -2.48 -14.99 7.23
CA ALA A 140 -2.50 -16.18 8.09
C ALA A 140 -1.32 -17.10 7.77
N GLU A 141 -1.01 -18.11 8.60
CA GLU A 141 0.02 -19.10 8.18
C GLU A 141 -0.45 -19.95 7.00
N TYR A 142 -1.73 -20.35 7.03
CA TYR A 142 -2.33 -21.24 6.04
C TYR A 142 -3.81 -20.91 5.86
N TYR A 143 -4.36 -21.28 4.71
CA TYR A 143 -5.79 -21.14 4.41
C TYR A 143 -6.41 -22.49 4.10
N ASP A 144 -7.61 -22.74 4.63
CA ASP A 144 -8.44 -23.84 4.13
C ASP A 144 -8.87 -23.52 2.69
N PRO A 145 -8.94 -24.52 1.79
CA PRO A 145 -9.29 -24.27 0.38
C PRO A 145 -10.61 -23.51 0.19
N GLU A 146 -11.59 -23.74 1.06
CA GLU A 146 -12.88 -23.05 1.05
C GLU A 146 -12.77 -21.53 1.22
N VAL A 147 -11.77 -21.05 1.97
CA VAL A 147 -11.52 -19.60 2.14
C VAL A 147 -11.07 -18.99 0.81
N ILE A 148 -10.10 -19.63 0.15
CA ILE A 148 -9.56 -19.14 -1.13
C ILE A 148 -10.58 -19.25 -2.26
N ILE A 149 -11.31 -20.37 -2.35
CA ILE A 149 -12.39 -20.55 -3.34
C ILE A 149 -13.49 -19.50 -3.16
N THR A 150 -13.84 -19.19 -1.91
CA THR A 150 -14.86 -18.16 -1.62
C THR A 150 -14.34 -16.76 -1.97
N ALA A 151 -13.08 -16.45 -1.64
CA ALA A 151 -12.45 -15.18 -2.02
C ALA A 151 -12.42 -15.01 -3.55
N ASP A 152 -12.02 -16.06 -4.29
CA ASP A 152 -12.04 -16.07 -5.76
C ASP A 152 -13.43 -15.83 -6.33
N TRP A 153 -14.44 -16.54 -5.82
CA TRP A 153 -15.82 -16.35 -6.25
C TRP A 153 -16.32 -14.92 -6.00
N LEU A 154 -16.02 -14.34 -4.84
CA LEU A 154 -16.41 -12.97 -4.48
C LEU A 154 -15.72 -11.93 -5.36
N SER A 155 -14.41 -12.03 -5.57
CA SER A 155 -13.68 -11.09 -6.43
C SER A 155 -14.15 -11.19 -7.88
N ASN A 156 -14.29 -12.40 -8.43
CA ASN A 156 -14.58 -12.58 -9.85
C ASN A 156 -16.03 -12.26 -10.25
N ASN A 157 -16.98 -12.54 -9.35
CA ASN A 157 -18.40 -12.36 -9.66
C ASN A 157 -18.96 -11.05 -9.11
N TYR A 158 -18.33 -10.48 -8.08
CA TYR A 158 -18.84 -9.30 -7.38
C TYR A 158 -17.81 -8.17 -7.20
N SER A 159 -16.60 -8.32 -7.75
CA SER A 159 -15.54 -7.29 -7.69
C SER A 159 -15.15 -6.90 -6.26
N VAL A 160 -15.24 -7.84 -5.31
CA VAL A 160 -14.71 -7.62 -3.95
C VAL A 160 -13.19 -7.71 -3.99
N ASP A 161 -12.51 -6.64 -3.58
CA ASP A 161 -11.05 -6.56 -3.54
C ASP A 161 -10.54 -7.35 -2.32
N ILE A 162 -10.09 -8.58 -2.56
CA ILE A 162 -9.58 -9.49 -1.54
C ILE A 162 -8.18 -9.93 -1.96
N THR A 163 -7.23 -9.77 -1.05
CA THR A 163 -5.88 -10.32 -1.19
C THR A 163 -5.56 -11.17 0.03
N ALA A 164 -4.89 -12.30 -0.14
CA ALA A 164 -4.49 -13.17 0.96
C ALA A 164 -2.98 -13.45 0.91
N PHE A 165 -2.31 -13.33 2.05
CA PHE A 165 -0.90 -13.66 2.21
C PHE A 165 -0.70 -14.73 3.28
N SER A 166 0.12 -15.74 2.97
CA SER A 166 0.61 -16.69 3.94
C SER A 166 1.84 -16.13 4.67
N ILE A 167 1.92 -16.32 5.98
CA ILE A 167 3.12 -16.09 6.80
C ILE A 167 3.87 -17.41 6.99
N SER A 168 5.17 -17.42 6.69
CA SER A 168 6.11 -18.44 7.16
C SER A 168 7.11 -17.82 8.14
N ILE A 169 7.47 -18.56 9.19
CA ILE A 169 8.49 -18.16 10.17
C ILE A 169 9.71 -19.03 9.96
N PHE A 170 10.88 -18.39 9.89
CA PHE A 170 12.16 -19.07 9.80
C PHE A 170 13.05 -18.68 10.97
N ARG A 171 13.80 -19.66 11.48
CA ARG A 171 14.81 -19.44 12.51
C ARG A 171 16.20 -19.54 11.90
N LEU A 172 17.04 -18.54 12.23
CA LEU A 172 18.47 -18.58 12.00
C LEU A 172 19.16 -17.97 13.23
N ASP A 173 19.98 -18.77 13.90
CA ASP A 173 20.58 -18.46 15.20
C ASP A 173 19.54 -18.01 16.25
N HIS A 174 19.64 -16.76 16.72
CA HIS A 174 18.74 -16.16 17.71
C HIS A 174 17.72 -15.20 17.07
N GLN A 175 17.66 -15.15 15.74
CA GLN A 175 16.79 -14.28 14.98
C GLN A 175 15.64 -15.08 14.36
N LYS A 176 14.48 -14.43 14.29
CA LYS A 176 13.30 -14.96 13.61
C LYS A 176 13.01 -14.09 12.41
N PHE A 177 12.80 -14.73 11.28
CA PHE A 177 12.49 -14.08 10.01
C PHE A 177 11.05 -14.40 9.65
N VAL A 178 10.34 -13.39 9.16
CA VAL A 178 8.97 -13.52 8.66
C VAL A 178 9.04 -13.40 7.15
N ALA A 179 8.48 -14.38 6.44
CA ALA A 179 8.26 -14.27 5.01
C ALA A 179 6.77 -14.19 4.72
N LEU A 180 6.38 -13.25 3.87
CA LEU A 180 5.03 -13.12 3.35
C LEU A 180 4.98 -13.63 1.91
N LYS A 181 4.01 -14.49 1.62
CA LYS A 181 3.76 -14.98 0.26
C LYS A 181 2.31 -14.75 -0.09
N GLN A 182 2.05 -14.05 -1.18
CA GLN A 182 0.70 -13.89 -1.70
C GLN A 182 0.15 -15.25 -2.16
N VAL A 183 -0.94 -15.67 -1.54
CA VAL A 183 -1.69 -16.91 -1.86
C VAL A 183 -2.84 -16.61 -2.81
N TYR A 184 -3.45 -15.42 -2.70
CA TYR A 184 -4.56 -14.99 -3.55
C TYR A 184 -4.51 -13.49 -3.85
N PRO A 185 -4.84 -13.04 -5.09
CA PRO A 185 -4.86 -13.86 -6.31
C PRO A 185 -3.51 -14.55 -6.54
N LEU A 186 -3.51 -15.68 -7.26
CA LEU A 186 -2.27 -16.36 -7.63
C LEU A 186 -1.42 -15.39 -8.45
N LYS A 187 -0.17 -15.12 -8.00
CA LYS A 187 0.71 -14.14 -8.66
C LYS A 187 0.87 -14.42 -10.16
N GLU A 188 0.86 -15.69 -10.59
CA GLU A 188 1.00 -16.08 -12.00
C GLU A 188 -0.24 -15.81 -12.87
N LEU A 189 -1.38 -15.40 -12.28
CA LEU A 189 -2.65 -15.17 -12.99
C LEU A 189 -3.13 -13.71 -12.93
N LYS A 190 -2.34 -12.78 -12.36
CA LYS A 190 -2.73 -11.38 -12.12
C LYS A 190 -3.26 -10.66 -13.37
N ASP A 191 -2.67 -10.90 -14.54
CA ASP A 191 -3.04 -10.24 -15.81
C ASP A 191 -4.51 -10.43 -16.23
N ALA A 192 -5.16 -11.51 -15.79
CA ALA A 192 -6.55 -11.80 -16.15
C ALA A 192 -7.58 -11.04 -15.28
N TYR A 193 -7.20 -10.59 -14.08
CA TYR A 193 -8.12 -10.02 -13.09
C TYR A 193 -8.23 -8.48 -13.18
N GLU A 194 -7.23 -7.80 -13.76
CA GLU A 194 -7.14 -6.33 -13.72
C GLU A 194 -8.15 -5.58 -14.62
N ILE A 195 -8.88 -6.28 -15.50
CA ILE A 195 -9.68 -5.63 -16.55
C ILE A 195 -11.00 -5.01 -16.02
N ARG A 196 -11.46 -5.28 -14.78
CA ARG A 196 -12.87 -5.00 -14.42
C ARG A 196 -13.15 -4.13 -13.19
N GLY A 197 -12.15 -3.56 -12.53
CA GLY A 197 -12.34 -2.77 -11.30
C GLY A 197 -12.61 -1.27 -11.46
N SER A 198 -12.45 -0.68 -12.64
CA SER A 198 -12.67 0.77 -12.82
C SER A 198 -14.15 1.08 -13.07
N GLN A 199 -14.96 1.08 -12.00
CA GLN A 199 -16.14 1.95 -12.03
C GLN A 199 -15.68 3.37 -11.73
N THR A 200 -15.70 4.20 -12.77
CA THR A 200 -15.44 5.64 -12.64
C THR A 200 -16.53 6.24 -11.75
N ILE A 201 -16.23 6.44 -10.47
CA ILE A 201 -17.05 7.29 -9.61
C ILE A 201 -17.03 8.68 -10.25
N LYS A 202 -18.19 9.13 -10.73
CA LYS A 202 -18.38 10.53 -11.11
C LYS A 202 -18.32 11.34 -9.83
N ASN A 203 -17.13 11.83 -9.49
CA ASN A 203 -16.95 12.77 -8.39
C ASN A 203 -17.94 13.92 -8.56
N LYS A 204 -18.87 14.04 -7.61
CA LYS A 204 -19.76 15.21 -7.51
C LYS A 204 -18.89 16.35 -6.98
N VAL A 205 -18.91 17.49 -7.65
CA VAL A 205 -18.05 18.65 -7.35
C VAL A 205 -18.20 19.06 -5.89
N THR A 206 -17.14 18.87 -5.12
CA THR A 206 -16.91 19.42 -3.77
C THR A 206 -15.46 19.92 -3.70
N SER A 207 -15.28 21.18 -3.28
CA SER A 207 -14.03 21.97 -3.12
C SER A 207 -12.85 21.67 -4.08
N GLU A 208 -12.56 22.62 -4.98
CA GLU A 208 -11.33 22.61 -5.80
C GLU A 208 -10.13 23.02 -4.92
N ILE A 209 -9.48 22.05 -4.29
CA ILE A 209 -8.14 22.26 -3.71
C ILE A 209 -7.18 22.49 -4.86
N GLU A 210 -6.45 23.60 -4.84
CA GLU A 210 -5.43 23.91 -5.84
C GLU A 210 -4.04 23.49 -5.36
N TRP A 211 -3.14 23.20 -6.30
CA TRP A 211 -1.75 22.85 -5.98
C TRP A 211 -1.04 23.91 -5.13
N LYS A 212 -1.36 25.20 -5.31
CA LYS A 212 -0.80 26.31 -4.52
C LYS A 212 -1.14 26.20 -3.03
N ASP A 213 -2.29 25.64 -2.70
CA ASP A 213 -2.77 25.49 -1.32
C ASP A 213 -2.04 24.35 -0.59
N LEU A 214 -1.38 23.46 -1.36
CA LEU A 214 -0.62 22.33 -0.87
C LEU A 214 0.87 22.66 -0.64
N LEU A 215 1.42 23.67 -1.32
CA LEU A 215 2.84 24.02 -1.23
C LEU A 215 3.35 24.18 0.22
N PRO A 216 2.62 24.83 1.15
CA PRO A 216 3.09 24.96 2.54
C PRO A 216 3.16 23.65 3.32
N LYS A 217 2.61 22.54 2.79
CA LYS A 217 2.57 21.23 3.43
C LYS A 217 3.75 20.33 3.07
N PHE A 218 4.54 20.72 2.07
CA PHE A 218 5.71 19.96 1.64
C PHE A 218 6.96 20.47 2.36
N GLU A 219 7.73 19.53 2.93
CA GLU A 219 8.91 19.80 3.76
C GLU A 219 10.21 19.95 2.92
N TYR A 220 10.10 19.87 1.59
CA TYR A 220 11.23 19.96 0.65
C TYR A 220 11.13 21.19 -0.27
N SER A 221 12.29 21.78 -0.58
CA SER A 221 12.44 23.04 -1.35
C SER A 221 11.96 22.96 -2.79
N PHE A 222 12.07 21.79 -3.42
CA PHE A 222 11.79 21.62 -4.85
C PHE A 222 10.31 21.39 -5.18
N ALA A 223 9.39 21.44 -4.20
CA ALA A 223 7.99 21.12 -4.41
C ALA A 223 7.30 22.03 -5.45
N GLU A 224 7.48 23.35 -5.33
CA GLU A 224 6.87 24.33 -6.23
C GLU A 224 7.36 24.18 -7.67
N GLU A 225 8.68 24.03 -7.85
CA GLU A 225 9.31 23.82 -9.15
C GLU A 225 8.83 22.50 -9.79
N ALA A 226 8.87 21.40 -9.04
CA ALA A 226 8.45 20.08 -9.50
C ALA A 226 6.97 20.08 -9.94
N ILE A 227 6.07 20.68 -9.15
CA ILE A 227 4.65 20.81 -9.50
C ILE A 227 4.50 21.68 -10.75
N ALA A 228 5.19 22.81 -10.84
CA ALA A 228 5.10 23.71 -11.99
C ALA A 228 5.53 23.02 -13.29
N ILE A 229 6.59 22.21 -13.26
CA ILE A 229 7.03 21.42 -14.41
C ILE A 229 6.01 20.34 -14.75
N CYS A 230 5.55 19.54 -13.78
CA CYS A 230 4.54 18.49 -14.02
C CYS A 230 3.25 19.05 -14.63
N LYS A 231 2.81 20.25 -14.19
CA LYS A 231 1.64 20.95 -14.71
C LYS A 231 1.70 21.28 -16.20
N LYS A 232 2.89 21.32 -16.81
CA LYS A 232 3.05 21.50 -18.27
C LYS A 232 2.60 20.28 -19.07
N TYR A 233 2.56 19.10 -18.44
CA TYR A 233 2.25 17.83 -19.10
C TYR A 233 0.90 17.25 -18.68
N SER A 234 0.45 17.52 -17.44
CA SER A 234 -0.85 17.07 -16.93
C SER A 234 -1.35 18.02 -15.83
N PRO A 235 -2.67 18.30 -15.71
CA PRO A 235 -3.19 19.12 -14.60
C PRO A 235 -2.94 18.49 -13.23
N GLY A 236 -2.76 17.17 -13.17
CA GLY A 236 -2.66 16.42 -11.92
C GLY A 236 -3.97 16.34 -11.15
N GLU A 237 -3.93 15.66 -10.01
CA GLU A 237 -5.05 15.46 -9.08
C GLU A 237 -4.62 16.04 -7.72
N PRO A 238 -4.82 17.35 -7.45
CA PRO A 238 -4.36 17.99 -6.21
C PRO A 238 -4.83 17.28 -4.94
N LYS A 239 -6.11 16.87 -4.88
CA LYS A 239 -6.68 16.16 -3.73
C LYS A 239 -5.92 14.87 -3.39
N ARG A 240 -5.49 14.13 -4.42
CA ARG A 240 -4.70 12.89 -4.29
C ARG A 240 -3.19 13.16 -4.30
N ARG A 241 -2.81 14.43 -4.48
CA ARG A 241 -1.43 14.92 -4.58
C ARG A 241 -0.61 14.12 -5.58
N ARG A 242 -1.13 13.90 -6.78
CA ARG A 242 -0.43 13.12 -7.81
C ARG A 242 -0.55 13.66 -9.21
N PHE A 243 0.42 13.30 -10.04
CA PHE A 243 0.36 13.38 -11.49
C PHE A 243 0.43 11.97 -12.06
N SER A 244 -0.74 11.42 -12.36
CA SER A 244 -0.90 10.09 -12.96
C SER A 244 -0.41 10.09 -14.41
N ASN A 245 0.33 9.04 -14.80
CA ASN A 245 0.82 8.83 -16.16
C ASN A 245 1.54 10.05 -16.75
N ILE A 246 2.41 10.69 -15.97
CA ILE A 246 3.23 11.82 -16.43
C ILE A 246 4.11 11.42 -17.63
N ARG A 247 4.43 10.12 -17.72
CA ARG A 247 4.95 9.46 -18.92
C ARG A 247 4.21 8.16 -19.16
N SER A 248 4.10 7.79 -20.44
CA SER A 248 3.53 6.54 -20.92
C SER A 248 4.44 5.96 -22.00
N ASN A 249 4.66 4.64 -21.99
CA ASN A 249 5.57 3.93 -22.90
C ASN A 249 6.96 4.58 -22.97
N TYR A 250 7.57 4.83 -21.81
CA TYR A 250 8.82 5.57 -21.68
C TYR A 250 9.91 4.69 -21.09
N ASP A 251 11.06 4.62 -21.77
CA ASP A 251 12.27 3.93 -21.28
C ASP A 251 12.03 2.45 -20.87
N GLY A 252 11.16 1.76 -21.62
CA GLY A 252 10.76 0.38 -21.36
C GLY A 252 9.60 0.21 -20.37
N PHE A 253 9.13 1.29 -19.75
CA PHE A 253 8.03 1.28 -18.78
C PHE A 253 6.68 1.65 -19.41
N THR A 254 5.62 0.97 -18.97
CA THR A 254 4.24 1.16 -19.44
C THR A 254 3.74 2.56 -19.09
N TRP A 255 3.93 2.97 -17.83
CA TRP A 255 3.64 4.32 -17.39
C TRP A 255 4.46 4.68 -16.16
N ILE A 256 4.61 6.00 -15.95
CA ILE A 256 5.26 6.58 -14.78
C ILE A 256 4.34 7.64 -14.20
N SER A 257 4.14 7.62 -12.89
CA SER A 257 3.34 8.58 -12.13
C SER A 257 4.18 9.17 -11.00
N VAL A 258 3.87 10.41 -10.61
CA VAL A 258 4.60 11.13 -9.56
C VAL A 258 3.63 11.58 -8.48
N ASN A 259 3.83 11.10 -7.26
CA ASN A 259 3.01 11.37 -6.09
C ASN A 259 3.78 12.28 -5.13
N PHE A 260 3.14 13.31 -4.61
CA PHE A 260 3.71 14.27 -3.67
C PHE A 260 3.23 13.92 -2.26
N ARG A 261 4.18 13.60 -1.38
CA ARG A 261 3.96 13.40 0.06
C ARG A 261 4.54 14.57 0.83
N HIS A 262 4.23 14.71 2.12
CA HIS A 262 4.76 15.82 2.93
C HIS A 262 6.29 15.84 2.91
N LYS A 263 6.93 14.67 3.05
CA LYS A 263 8.39 14.56 3.25
C LYS A 263 9.18 14.22 1.99
N TYR A 264 8.52 13.72 0.95
CA TYR A 264 9.19 13.22 -0.26
C TYR A 264 8.23 13.20 -1.47
N ILE A 265 8.79 13.00 -2.65
CA ILE A 265 8.04 12.58 -3.84
C ILE A 265 8.18 11.06 -4.00
N THR A 266 7.13 10.36 -4.39
CA THR A 266 7.20 8.96 -4.83
C THR A 266 7.02 8.87 -6.34
N ALA A 267 7.97 8.25 -7.02
CA ALA A 267 7.81 7.84 -8.41
C ALA A 267 7.22 6.42 -8.44
N TYR A 268 6.08 6.25 -9.11
CA TYR A 268 5.44 4.96 -9.37
C TYR A 268 5.63 4.60 -10.85
N ILE A 269 6.13 3.40 -11.11
CA ILE A 269 6.51 2.96 -12.45
C ILE A 269 5.86 1.60 -12.68
N LYS A 270 5.08 1.46 -13.76
CA LYS A 270 4.52 0.17 -14.18
C LYS A 270 5.38 -0.45 -15.28
N GLY A 271 5.69 -1.72 -15.12
CA GLY A 271 6.63 -2.47 -15.95
C GLY A 271 7.88 -2.81 -15.16
N ASP A 272 8.20 -4.09 -15.10
CA ASP A 272 9.39 -4.63 -14.46
C ASP A 272 9.99 -5.70 -15.38
N TYR A 273 10.89 -5.26 -16.26
CA TYR A 273 11.64 -6.13 -17.16
C TYR A 273 12.97 -6.53 -16.53
N GLU A 274 13.60 -7.59 -17.03
CA GLU A 274 14.90 -8.04 -16.53
C GLU A 274 15.94 -6.91 -16.60
N GLY A 275 16.46 -6.50 -15.45
CA GLY A 275 17.41 -5.38 -15.33
C GLY A 275 16.77 -3.99 -15.10
N ALA A 276 15.45 -3.90 -14.94
CA ALA A 276 14.76 -2.61 -14.74
C ALA A 276 15.22 -1.87 -13.48
N GLN A 277 15.49 -2.59 -12.39
CA GLN A 277 15.99 -1.98 -11.15
C GLN A 277 17.40 -1.41 -11.31
N GLU A 278 18.32 -2.15 -11.94
CA GLU A 278 19.68 -1.71 -12.25
C GLU A 278 19.65 -0.50 -13.19
N HIS A 279 18.78 -0.56 -14.20
CA HIS A 279 18.57 0.54 -15.13
C HIS A 279 18.08 1.81 -14.42
N LEU A 280 17.10 1.70 -13.50
CA LEU A 280 16.65 2.83 -12.68
C LEU A 280 17.76 3.35 -11.78
N LYS A 281 18.46 2.47 -11.06
CA LYS A 281 19.61 2.86 -10.20
C LYS A 281 20.67 3.60 -11.00
N SER A 282 20.90 3.24 -12.28
CA SER A 282 21.86 3.93 -13.15
C SER A 282 21.51 5.39 -13.47
N LYS A 283 20.25 5.80 -13.24
CA LYS A 283 19.80 7.19 -13.46
C LYS A 283 20.10 8.12 -12.30
N PHE A 284 20.47 7.57 -11.14
CA PHE A 284 20.72 8.32 -9.93
C PHE A 284 22.19 8.18 -9.52
N THR A 285 22.78 9.29 -9.06
CA THR A 285 24.15 9.25 -8.55
C THR A 285 24.16 8.70 -7.12
N ASP A 286 23.13 9.05 -6.34
CA ASP A 286 22.94 8.57 -4.97
C ASP A 286 22.14 7.25 -4.95
N LEU A 287 22.34 6.47 -3.89
CA LEU A 287 21.59 5.24 -3.70
C LEU A 287 20.11 5.54 -3.47
N ILE A 288 19.26 5.00 -4.35
CA ILE A 288 17.80 4.99 -4.19
C ILE A 288 17.33 3.60 -3.75
N GLU A 289 16.43 3.57 -2.76
CA GLU A 289 15.74 2.36 -2.35
C GLU A 289 14.55 2.12 -3.28
N ILE A 290 14.63 1.06 -4.07
CA ILE A 290 13.57 0.67 -5.00
C ILE A 290 12.72 -0.41 -4.33
N ASN A 291 11.42 -0.14 -4.23
CA ASN A 291 10.42 -1.07 -3.75
C ASN A 291 9.62 -1.64 -4.93
N THR A 292 9.28 -2.91 -4.87
CA THR A 292 8.37 -3.56 -5.81
C THR A 292 6.94 -3.48 -5.32
N TRP A 293 5.98 -3.25 -6.21
CA TRP A 293 4.56 -3.29 -5.91
C TRP A 293 3.82 -3.85 -7.12
N ARG A 294 3.04 -4.92 -6.94
CA ARG A 294 2.36 -5.63 -8.03
C ARG A 294 3.32 -6.00 -9.18
N ASP A 295 3.18 -5.34 -10.33
CA ASP A 295 3.97 -5.48 -11.57
C ASP A 295 4.77 -4.20 -11.89
N GLY A 296 5.09 -3.43 -10.84
CA GLY A 296 5.76 -2.15 -10.94
C GLY A 296 6.81 -1.93 -9.87
N LEU A 297 7.56 -0.85 -10.08
CA LEU A 297 8.61 -0.37 -9.21
C LEU A 297 8.20 0.98 -8.62
N SER A 298 8.73 1.30 -7.45
CA SER A 298 8.56 2.61 -6.85
C SER A 298 9.82 3.01 -6.08
N PHE A 299 10.09 4.30 -6.04
CA PHE A 299 11.16 4.84 -5.20
C PHE A 299 10.78 6.24 -4.72
N ARG A 300 11.41 6.64 -3.61
CA ARG A 300 11.18 7.92 -2.95
C ARG A 300 12.32 8.89 -3.27
N VAL A 301 11.97 10.15 -3.48
CA VAL A 301 12.87 11.27 -3.78
C VAL A 301 12.79 12.25 -2.62
N TYR A 302 13.92 12.40 -1.92
CA TYR A 302 14.05 13.21 -0.71
C TYR A 302 14.88 14.48 -0.94
N THR A 303 15.84 14.43 -1.88
CA THR A 303 16.82 15.50 -2.07
C THR A 303 16.62 16.25 -3.38
N ASP A 304 17.06 17.51 -3.42
CA ASP A 304 17.12 18.33 -4.65
C ASP A 304 17.88 17.62 -5.78
N GLN A 305 18.94 16.86 -5.44
CA GLN A 305 19.72 16.11 -6.42
C GLN A 305 18.90 14.97 -7.04
N GLN A 306 18.29 14.11 -6.21
CA GLN A 306 17.41 13.04 -6.68
C GLN A 306 16.23 13.60 -7.50
N TYR A 307 15.68 14.75 -7.09
CA TYR A 307 14.64 15.44 -7.85
C TYR A 307 15.12 15.82 -9.27
N ARG A 308 16.29 16.46 -9.39
CA ARG A 308 16.85 16.84 -10.69
C ARG A 308 17.14 15.63 -11.55
N GLU A 309 17.73 14.58 -10.98
CA GLU A 309 18.01 13.33 -11.69
C GLU A 309 16.73 12.64 -12.17
N LEU A 310 15.68 12.60 -11.34
CA LEU A 310 14.35 12.10 -11.74
C LEU A 310 13.78 12.91 -12.92
N PHE A 311 13.77 14.24 -12.82
CA PHE A 311 13.14 15.08 -13.84
C PHE A 311 13.96 15.13 -15.14
N ASP A 312 15.29 15.07 -15.05
CA ASP A 312 16.17 14.92 -16.20
C ASP A 312 15.95 13.57 -16.89
N TRP A 313 15.88 12.47 -16.11
CA TRP A 313 15.58 11.14 -16.65
C TRP A 313 14.21 11.11 -17.34
N LEU A 314 13.19 11.76 -16.78
CA LEU A 314 11.86 11.81 -17.38
C LEU A 314 11.75 12.84 -18.53
N ASP A 315 12.80 13.59 -18.85
CA ASP A 315 12.79 14.73 -19.78
C ASP A 315 11.67 15.74 -19.47
N LEU A 316 11.51 16.06 -18.18
CA LEU A 316 10.55 17.04 -17.66
C LEU A 316 11.25 18.39 -17.49
N LYS A 317 10.86 19.40 -18.28
CA LYS A 317 11.52 20.73 -18.31
C LYS A 317 10.54 21.89 -18.17
#